data_AF-A0A9W9ILE7-F1
#
_entry.id   AF-A0A9W9ILE7-F1
#
_cell.length_a   1.000
_cell.length_b   1.000
_cell.length_c   1.000
_cell.angle_alpha   90.00
_cell.angle_beta   90.00
_cell.angle_gamma   90.00
#
_symmetry.space_group_name_H-M   'P 1'
#
loop_
_entity.id
_entity.type
_entity.pdbx_description
1 polymer ?
#
loop_
_entity_poly.entity_id
_entity_poly.type
_entity_poly.pdbx_seq_one_letter_code
_entity_poly.pdbx_strand_id
1 'polypeptide(L)'
;MPTTRNQSSKQGLPLLHGLTEEKRIRKPKPAGSNGPSIPAVPKGKRKAKGKGNNLQSPHAALAAALLERGADFKFPERTKQIRGQRVVWGPREVPITDPTKLPDGWSVDEPDLDEADIDNQIARCKERILEKIMPHFFDSRMETLTAIKKQKMDMIKSEPGGLSWEIVQRLDSLKMLETNLQAEDKDDNLSNVKAIIAAYRSKKLDWDGKSVTYWSKGGLINGPKKLDMKELYALSGQYGPKGFWVEGIWIALRNPTTQATSTMATTMTFDFLEDTGSSSMRVFADDIAKIETLSGAPVPVLGQALKQTASGQVMVQTVVLQANIIHNGQHLLPYWVDIQTSVSSGTKGPQGDRLSGVWIYHLLFVLSMPDGTRAKHFGTDIREMVSNLPIPDYKNARPPPFI
;
A
#
# COMPACT_ATOMS: atom_id res chain seq x y z
N MET A 1 -34.40 -48.91 2.28
CA MET A 1 -35.85 -48.73 2.58
C MET A 1 -36.03 -47.49 3.42
N PRO A 2 -37.09 -46.68 3.25
CA PRO A 2 -37.62 -46.11 2.03
C PRO A 2 -37.40 -44.59 1.95
N THR A 3 -37.43 -44.09 0.72
CA THR A 3 -37.46 -42.69 0.31
C THR A 3 -38.73 -41.98 0.79
N THR A 4 -38.66 -40.67 1.03
CA THR A 4 -39.86 -39.82 0.97
C THR A 4 -39.55 -38.44 0.40
N ARG A 5 -40.06 -38.29 -0.81
CA ARG A 5 -40.35 -37.07 -1.56
C ARG A 5 -41.57 -36.40 -0.93
N ASN A 6 -41.55 -35.07 -0.79
CA ASN A 6 -42.68 -34.11 -0.76
C ASN A 6 -42.19 -32.83 -0.10
N GLN A 7 -42.66 -31.61 -0.38
CA GLN A 7 -43.51 -31.04 -1.42
C GLN A 7 -43.31 -29.52 -1.27
N SER A 8 -43.49 -28.80 -2.37
CA SER A 8 -43.53 -27.35 -2.44
C SER A 8 -44.55 -26.73 -1.46
N SER A 9 -44.15 -25.69 -0.72
CA SER A 9 -45.09 -24.68 -0.25
C SER A 9 -44.64 -23.30 -0.75
N LYS A 10 -45.51 -22.75 -1.59
CA LYS A 10 -45.56 -21.34 -1.96
C LYS A 10 -45.94 -20.55 -0.71
N GLN A 11 -45.18 -19.53 -0.35
CA GLN A 11 -45.68 -18.34 0.33
C GLN A 11 -44.68 -17.21 0.09
N GLY A 12 -44.96 -16.41 -0.94
CA GLY A 12 -44.27 -15.15 -1.19
C GLY A 12 -44.71 -14.14 -0.14
N LEU A 13 -43.75 -13.60 0.59
CA LEU A 13 -43.93 -12.40 1.40
C LEU A 13 -44.07 -11.18 0.47
N PRO A 14 -44.96 -10.23 0.77
CA PRO A 14 -45.16 -9.04 -0.05
C PRO A 14 -44.00 -8.06 0.13
N LEU A 15 -43.26 -7.80 -0.94
CA LEU A 15 -42.24 -6.75 -1.01
C LEU A 15 -42.90 -5.40 -1.31
N LEU A 16 -42.61 -4.44 -0.43
CA LEU A 16 -42.73 -2.98 -0.49
C LEU A 16 -43.26 -2.36 -1.79
N HIS A 17 -44.36 -1.64 -1.63
CA HIS A 17 -44.84 -0.61 -2.54
C HIS A 17 -43.83 0.55 -2.66
N GLY A 18 -43.60 1.00 -3.90
CA GLY A 18 -43.19 2.38 -4.15
C GLY A 18 -42.03 2.59 -5.10
N LEU A 19 -42.09 2.06 -6.33
CA LEU A 19 -41.43 2.67 -7.49
C LEU A 19 -42.30 2.41 -8.73
N THR A 20 -42.95 3.47 -9.23
CA THR A 20 -43.66 3.48 -10.51
C THR A 20 -42.67 3.37 -11.65
N GLU A 21 -42.78 2.31 -12.45
CA GLU A 21 -42.04 2.16 -13.71
C GLU A 21 -42.54 3.19 -14.74
N GLU A 22 -41.68 4.12 -15.17
CA GLU A 22 -41.92 4.93 -16.35
C GLU A 22 -41.86 4.06 -17.61
N LYS A 23 -43.02 3.85 -18.24
CA LYS A 23 -43.13 3.24 -19.57
C LYS A 23 -42.38 4.08 -20.59
N ARG A 24 -41.28 3.51 -21.10
CA ARG A 24 -40.51 4.04 -22.23
C ARG A 24 -41.40 4.10 -23.49
N ILE A 25 -41.80 5.32 -23.86
CA ILE A 25 -42.58 5.59 -25.09
C ILE A 25 -41.73 5.24 -26.31
N ARG A 26 -42.15 4.24 -27.08
CA ARG A 26 -41.58 3.93 -28.40
C ARG A 26 -42.07 4.97 -29.41
N LYS A 27 -41.16 5.73 -30.00
CA LYS A 27 -41.47 6.59 -31.15
C LYS A 27 -41.79 5.73 -32.39
N PRO A 28 -42.89 6.02 -33.12
CA PRO A 28 -43.20 5.30 -34.34
C PRO A 28 -42.25 5.69 -35.48
N LYS A 29 -41.92 4.68 -36.30
CA LYS A 29 -41.08 4.76 -37.50
C LYS A 29 -41.90 5.40 -38.63
N PRO A 30 -41.44 6.45 -39.31
CA PRO A 30 -42.16 6.99 -40.47
C PRO A 30 -42.01 6.03 -41.66
N ALA A 31 -43.13 5.79 -42.33
CA ALA A 31 -43.22 5.06 -43.58
C ALA A 31 -42.99 6.00 -44.76
N GLY A 32 -42.26 5.51 -45.77
CA GLY A 32 -42.29 6.04 -47.13
C GLY A 32 -41.19 7.05 -47.49
N SER A 33 -40.15 6.57 -48.15
CA SER A 33 -39.48 7.36 -49.20
C SER A 33 -38.96 6.42 -50.29
N ASN A 34 -39.72 6.35 -51.39
CA ASN A 34 -39.21 5.88 -52.67
C ASN A 34 -38.30 6.97 -53.24
N GLY A 35 -37.04 6.63 -53.50
CA GLY A 35 -36.07 7.49 -54.18
C GLY A 35 -35.14 6.65 -55.06
N PRO A 36 -34.76 7.13 -56.25
CA PRO A 36 -34.24 6.30 -57.34
C PRO A 36 -32.78 5.89 -57.15
N SER A 37 -32.44 4.75 -57.75
CA SER A 37 -31.10 4.17 -57.83
C SER A 37 -30.11 5.10 -58.55
N ILE A 38 -28.99 5.38 -57.89
CA ILE A 38 -27.82 6.04 -58.49
C ILE A 38 -26.74 4.96 -58.70
N PRO A 39 -26.11 4.90 -59.89
CA PRO A 39 -25.20 3.82 -60.25
C PRO A 39 -23.82 3.95 -59.59
N ALA A 40 -23.16 2.79 -59.45
CA ALA A 40 -21.86 2.61 -58.84
C ALA A 40 -20.73 3.35 -59.58
N VAL A 41 -19.90 4.07 -58.82
CA VAL A 41 -18.66 4.73 -59.28
C VAL A 41 -17.44 3.89 -58.87
N PRO A 42 -16.37 3.79 -59.69
CA PRO A 42 -15.28 2.84 -59.49
C PRO A 42 -14.29 3.27 -58.40
N LYS A 43 -13.72 2.26 -57.72
CA LYS A 43 -12.69 2.37 -56.68
C LYS A 43 -11.42 3.09 -57.19
N GLY A 44 -11.21 4.31 -56.74
CA GLY A 44 -9.92 5.01 -56.80
C GLY A 44 -9.00 4.62 -55.64
N LYS A 45 -7.83 4.06 -55.94
CA LYS A 45 -6.74 3.80 -54.98
C LYS A 45 -6.27 5.11 -54.33
N ARG A 46 -6.64 5.35 -53.06
CA ARG A 46 -6.01 6.38 -52.23
C ARG A 46 -4.72 5.84 -51.63
N LYS A 47 -3.59 6.42 -52.04
CA LYS A 47 -2.27 6.25 -51.41
C LYS A 47 -2.37 6.67 -49.93
N ALA A 48 -2.02 5.75 -49.04
CA ALA A 48 -1.88 6.01 -47.61
C ALA A 48 -0.69 6.96 -47.39
N LYS A 49 -0.99 8.23 -47.07
CA LYS A 49 -0.04 9.14 -46.45
C LYS A 49 0.12 8.67 -45.00
N GLY A 50 1.34 8.27 -44.63
CA GLY A 50 1.68 7.88 -43.26
C GLY A 50 1.31 8.97 -42.27
N LYS A 51 0.28 8.72 -41.47
CA LYS A 51 0.05 9.42 -40.22
C LYS A 51 1.08 8.87 -39.24
N GLY A 52 2.09 9.67 -38.93
CA GLY A 52 2.95 9.41 -37.78
C GLY A 52 2.06 9.31 -36.53
N ASN A 53 2.08 8.15 -35.90
CA ASN A 53 1.44 7.90 -34.61
C ASN A 53 2.17 8.71 -33.55
N ASN A 54 1.81 9.99 -33.40
CA ASN A 54 2.05 10.70 -32.16
C ASN A 54 0.82 10.52 -31.28
N LEU A 55 0.59 9.27 -30.83
CA LEU A 55 -0.42 8.94 -29.83
C LEU A 55 0.18 9.23 -28.44
N GLN A 56 0.47 10.49 -28.15
CA GLN A 56 0.62 10.90 -26.76
C GLN A 56 -0.79 11.02 -26.17
N SER A 57 -1.19 9.98 -25.43
CA SER A 57 -2.40 9.99 -24.61
C SER A 57 -2.39 11.24 -23.72
N PRO A 58 -3.48 12.03 -23.68
CA PRO A 58 -3.61 13.19 -22.78
C PRO A 58 -3.33 12.85 -21.31
N HIS A 59 -3.53 11.59 -20.90
CA HIS A 59 -3.34 11.13 -19.53
C HIS A 59 -1.89 10.71 -19.23
N ALA A 60 -1.20 10.12 -20.19
CA ALA A 60 0.24 9.89 -20.10
C ALA A 60 0.98 11.24 -20.00
N ALA A 61 0.50 12.26 -20.72
CA ALA A 61 0.96 13.63 -20.58
C ALA A 61 0.61 14.23 -19.20
N LEU A 62 -0.59 13.98 -18.66
CA LEU A 62 -0.99 14.45 -17.33
C LEU A 62 -0.17 13.80 -16.20
N ALA A 63 0.00 12.48 -16.20
CA ALA A 63 0.79 11.77 -15.19
C ALA A 63 2.27 12.20 -15.25
N ALA A 64 2.85 12.33 -16.45
CA ALA A 64 4.19 12.87 -16.62
C ALA A 64 4.29 14.33 -16.15
N ALA A 65 3.30 15.18 -16.47
CA ALA A 65 3.27 16.57 -16.02
C ALA A 65 3.10 16.70 -14.49
N LEU A 66 2.38 15.78 -13.84
CA LEU A 66 2.26 15.72 -12.38
C LEU A 66 3.60 15.32 -11.73
N LEU A 67 4.30 14.32 -12.30
CA LEU A 67 5.63 13.90 -11.85
C LEU A 67 6.69 15.00 -12.06
N GLU A 68 6.62 15.75 -13.17
CA GLU A 68 7.47 16.90 -13.47
C GLU A 68 7.21 18.06 -12.50
N ARG A 69 5.95 18.48 -12.29
CA ARG A 69 5.62 19.51 -11.29
C ARG A 69 6.04 19.12 -9.88
N GLY A 70 5.88 17.84 -9.52
CA GLY A 70 6.37 17.34 -8.24
C GLY A 70 7.89 17.36 -8.16
N ALA A 71 8.63 17.38 -9.27
CA ALA A 71 10.09 17.41 -9.27
C ALA A 71 10.63 18.82 -9.00
N ASP A 72 9.87 19.84 -9.42
CA ASP A 72 10.15 21.25 -9.14
C ASP A 72 9.80 21.65 -7.69
N PHE A 73 9.00 20.83 -7.00
CA PHE A 73 8.80 20.94 -5.56
C PHE A 73 10.07 20.56 -4.81
N LYS A 74 10.93 21.55 -4.56
CA LYS A 74 11.99 21.44 -3.55
C LYS A 74 11.33 21.42 -2.18
N PHE A 75 11.16 20.23 -1.62
CA PHE A 75 10.86 20.12 -0.20
C PHE A 75 12.01 20.74 0.59
N PRO A 76 11.74 21.51 1.64
CA PRO A 76 12.79 21.80 2.61
C PRO A 76 13.38 20.46 3.03
N GLU A 77 14.71 20.34 3.02
CA GLU A 77 15.41 19.19 3.60
C GLU A 77 14.71 18.83 4.91
N ARG A 78 14.40 17.52 5.12
CA ARG A 78 13.75 16.96 6.32
C ARG A 78 13.86 17.98 7.44
N THR A 79 12.76 18.71 7.74
CA THR A 79 12.77 19.72 8.80
C THR A 79 13.43 19.06 9.98
N LYS A 80 14.68 19.46 10.28
CA LYS A 80 15.45 18.84 11.35
C LYS A 80 14.53 18.90 12.54
N GLN A 81 14.09 17.73 13.01
CA GLN A 81 13.19 17.66 14.15
C GLN A 81 13.85 18.51 15.22
N ILE A 82 13.18 19.59 15.63
CA ILE A 82 13.74 20.52 16.60
C ILE A 82 13.74 19.74 17.91
N ARG A 83 14.87 19.07 18.18
CA ARG A 83 15.04 18.26 19.38
C ARG A 83 15.05 19.20 20.58
N GLY A 84 14.31 18.83 21.62
CA GLY A 84 14.34 19.55 22.89
C GLY A 84 15.76 19.60 23.46
N GLN A 85 16.01 20.52 24.38
CA GLN A 85 17.24 20.48 25.16
C GLN A 85 17.20 19.28 26.11
N ARG A 86 18.33 18.57 26.22
CA ARG A 86 18.49 17.48 27.18
C ARG A 86 18.32 18.00 28.61
N VAL A 87 17.46 17.37 29.40
CA VAL A 87 17.25 17.70 30.82
C VAL A 87 17.75 16.56 31.71
N VAL A 88 18.63 16.89 32.66
CA VAL A 88 19.15 15.97 33.69
C VAL A 88 18.49 16.33 35.03
N TRP A 89 17.95 15.34 35.73
CA TRP A 89 17.13 15.56 36.94
C TRP A 89 17.86 15.20 38.23
N GLY A 90 18.95 14.44 38.12
CA GLY A 90 19.81 14.07 39.23
C GLY A 90 19.26 12.93 40.10
N PRO A 91 20.14 12.26 40.87
CA PRO A 91 19.75 11.16 41.75
C PRO A 91 18.85 11.64 42.89
N ARG A 92 17.89 10.79 43.29
CA ARG A 92 16.96 11.05 44.39
C ARG A 92 17.13 10.04 45.52
N GLU A 93 16.78 10.42 46.74
CA GLU A 93 16.78 9.48 47.87
C GLU A 93 15.60 8.50 47.76
N VAL A 94 14.39 9.03 47.54
CA VAL A 94 13.16 8.26 47.40
C VAL A 94 12.78 8.10 45.92
N PRO A 95 12.57 6.86 45.42
CA PRO A 95 12.09 6.64 44.06
C PRO A 95 10.71 7.27 43.80
N ILE A 96 10.55 7.92 42.66
CA ILE A 96 9.25 8.36 42.14
C ILE A 96 8.68 7.20 41.32
N THR A 97 7.74 6.45 41.89
CA THR A 97 7.02 5.37 41.19
C THR A 97 5.59 5.74 40.79
N ASP A 98 5.11 6.89 41.28
CA ASP A 98 3.78 7.44 41.04
C ASP A 98 3.87 8.51 39.93
N PRO A 99 3.22 8.31 38.77
CA PRO A 99 3.23 9.29 37.68
C PRO A 99 2.72 10.68 38.08
N THR A 100 1.89 10.79 39.11
CA THR A 100 1.38 12.10 39.57
C THR A 100 2.42 12.94 40.31
N LYS A 101 3.57 12.36 40.66
CA LYS A 101 4.67 13.00 41.38
C LYS A 101 5.89 13.28 40.49
N LEU A 102 5.72 13.19 39.17
CA LEU A 102 6.79 13.46 38.21
C LEU A 102 7.18 14.95 38.24
N PRO A 103 8.47 15.27 38.06
CA PRO A 103 8.92 16.67 38.02
C PRO A 103 8.27 17.46 36.88
N ASP A 104 8.03 18.76 37.11
CA ASP A 104 7.48 19.64 36.08
C ASP A 104 8.35 19.68 34.82
N GLY A 105 7.75 19.40 33.65
CA GLY A 105 8.45 19.34 32.37
C GLY A 105 9.10 17.98 32.04
N TRP A 106 8.97 16.98 32.92
CA TRP A 106 9.36 15.61 32.62
C TRP A 106 8.37 14.97 31.63
N SER A 107 8.88 14.22 30.66
CA SER A 107 8.06 13.45 29.72
C SER A 107 8.65 12.06 29.51
N VAL A 108 7.76 11.07 29.37
CA VAL A 108 8.10 9.68 29.04
C VAL A 108 8.63 9.55 27.60
N ASP A 109 8.31 10.51 26.75
CA ASP A 109 8.64 10.47 25.32
C ASP A 109 10.08 10.88 25.03
N GLU A 110 10.78 11.48 26.00
CA GLU A 110 12.19 11.90 25.89
C GLU A 110 12.46 12.69 24.58
N PRO A 111 11.83 13.87 24.40
CA PRO A 111 11.73 14.58 23.12
C PRO A 111 13.08 15.09 22.56
N ASP A 112 14.16 14.98 23.32
CA ASP A 112 15.53 15.27 22.87
C ASP A 112 16.20 14.08 22.16
N LEU A 113 15.62 12.88 22.25
CA LEU A 113 16.14 11.66 21.64
C LEU A 113 15.44 11.31 20.34
N ASP A 114 16.21 10.68 19.45
CA ASP A 114 15.66 9.99 18.29
C ASP A 114 15.11 8.64 18.74
N GLU A 115 13.87 8.31 18.37
CA GLU A 115 13.28 7.00 18.65
C GLU A 115 14.03 5.86 17.93
N ALA A 116 14.65 6.15 16.77
CA ALA A 116 15.44 5.18 16.03
C ALA A 116 16.83 4.93 16.65
N ASP A 117 17.29 5.80 17.55
CA ASP A 117 18.58 5.69 18.23
C ASP A 117 18.46 4.84 19.49
N ILE A 118 18.34 3.54 19.27
CA ILE A 118 18.15 2.53 20.33
C ILE A 118 19.26 2.62 21.40
N ASP A 119 20.47 3.00 21.02
CA ASP A 119 21.59 3.08 21.96
C ASP A 119 21.45 4.23 22.93
N ASN A 120 21.10 5.42 22.42
CA ASN A 120 20.82 6.57 23.28
C ASN A 120 19.53 6.38 24.10
N GLN A 121 18.53 5.69 23.55
CA GLN A 121 17.33 5.30 24.29
C GLN A 121 17.65 4.37 25.47
N ILE A 122 18.51 3.36 25.27
CA ILE A 122 18.97 2.47 26.35
C ILE A 122 19.79 3.24 27.39
N ALA A 123 20.68 4.14 26.95
CA ALA A 123 21.45 4.98 27.86
C ALA A 123 20.53 5.87 28.72
N ARG A 124 19.50 6.47 28.12
CA ARG A 124 18.49 7.25 28.84
C ARG A 124 17.72 6.40 29.85
N CYS A 125 17.33 5.17 29.51
CA CYS A 125 16.68 4.28 30.47
C CYS A 125 17.56 4.07 31.72
N LYS A 126 18.87 3.81 31.54
CA LYS A 126 19.82 3.67 32.65
C LYS A 126 19.94 4.93 33.50
N GLU A 127 19.95 6.10 32.87
CA GLU A 127 19.94 7.39 33.56
C GLU A 127 18.69 7.54 34.43
N ARG A 128 17.50 7.25 33.89
CA ARG A 128 16.23 7.34 34.65
C ARG A 128 16.14 6.38 35.83
N ILE A 129 16.65 5.16 35.66
CA ILE A 129 16.76 4.16 36.74
C ILE A 129 17.67 4.71 37.85
N LEU A 130 18.81 5.31 37.51
CA LEU A 130 19.75 5.91 38.46
C LEU A 130 19.19 7.17 39.15
N GLU A 131 18.42 7.99 38.42
CA GLU A 131 17.66 9.13 38.96
C GLU A 131 16.51 8.69 39.89
N LYS A 132 16.19 7.39 39.91
CA LYS A 132 15.05 6.78 40.60
C LYS A 132 13.71 7.40 40.17
N ILE A 133 13.56 7.75 38.89
CA ILE A 133 12.31 8.24 38.30
C ILE A 133 11.71 7.11 37.47
N MET A 134 10.56 6.58 37.91
CA MET A 134 9.84 5.46 37.30
C MET A 134 10.75 4.24 37.00
N PRO A 135 11.58 3.77 37.95
CA PRO A 135 12.61 2.77 37.68
C PRO A 135 12.05 1.49 37.02
N HIS A 136 10.93 0.96 37.51
CA HIS A 136 10.29 -0.24 36.94
C HIS A 136 9.85 -0.07 35.47
N PHE A 137 9.37 1.12 35.10
CA PHE A 137 8.99 1.41 33.72
C PHE A 137 10.22 1.42 32.80
N PHE A 138 11.30 2.08 33.23
CA PHE A 138 12.52 2.17 32.44
C PHE A 138 13.32 0.86 32.42
N ASP A 139 13.23 0.02 33.46
CA ASP A 139 13.74 -1.35 33.43
C ASP A 139 13.05 -2.15 32.31
N SER A 140 11.71 -2.16 32.28
CA SER A 140 10.93 -2.86 31.25
C SER A 140 11.15 -2.30 29.83
N ARG A 141 11.22 -0.97 29.70
CA ARG A 141 11.56 -0.31 28.43
C ARG A 141 12.98 -0.67 27.97
N MET A 142 13.94 -0.72 28.90
CA MET A 142 15.32 -1.11 28.60
C MET A 142 15.42 -2.57 28.15
N GLU A 143 14.68 -3.50 28.79
CA GLU A 143 14.59 -4.90 28.36
C GLU A 143 14.07 -5.00 26.92
N THR A 144 12.99 -4.28 26.61
CA THR A 144 12.39 -4.22 25.27
C THR A 144 13.38 -3.67 24.24
N LEU A 145 14.00 -2.52 24.52
CA LEU A 145 15.00 -1.91 23.63
C LEU A 145 16.22 -2.81 23.43
N THR A 146 16.67 -3.50 24.48
CA THR A 146 17.78 -4.45 24.40
C THR A 146 17.41 -5.65 23.52
N ALA A 147 16.19 -6.17 23.63
CA ALA A 147 15.68 -7.22 22.76
C ALA A 147 15.61 -6.77 21.29
N ILE A 148 15.10 -5.56 21.02
CA ILE A 148 15.07 -4.98 19.66
C ILE A 148 16.49 -4.79 19.12
N LYS A 149 17.41 -4.26 19.95
CA LYS A 149 18.83 -4.10 19.57
C LYS A 149 19.46 -5.46 19.20
N LYS A 150 19.22 -6.48 20.02
CA LYS A 150 19.71 -7.83 19.77
C LYS A 150 19.13 -8.39 18.47
N GLN A 151 17.83 -8.28 18.26
CA GLN A 151 17.18 -8.70 17.02
C GLN A 151 17.78 -7.98 15.79
N LYS A 152 17.96 -6.66 15.86
CA LYS A 152 18.61 -5.86 14.82
C LYS A 152 20.04 -6.34 14.53
N MET A 153 20.82 -6.61 15.57
CA MET A 153 22.18 -7.13 15.43
C MET A 153 22.20 -8.54 14.83
N ASP A 154 21.28 -9.42 15.24
CA ASP A 154 21.16 -10.77 14.71
C ASP A 154 20.78 -10.75 13.22
N MET A 155 19.86 -9.87 12.82
CA MET A 155 19.51 -9.65 11.41
C MET A 155 20.70 -9.14 10.59
N ILE A 156 21.43 -8.13 11.10
CA ILE A 156 22.62 -7.60 10.44
C ILE A 156 23.68 -8.70 10.29
N LYS A 157 23.90 -9.50 11.33
CA LYS A 157 24.85 -10.62 11.33
C LYS A 157 24.45 -11.75 10.38
N SER A 158 23.15 -11.89 10.09
CA SER A 158 22.63 -12.88 9.14
C SER A 158 22.89 -12.51 7.67
N GLU A 159 23.36 -11.30 7.40
CA GLU A 159 23.59 -10.77 6.06
C GLU A 159 25.06 -10.39 5.80
N PRO A 160 25.48 -10.26 4.53
CA PRO A 160 26.81 -9.77 4.19
C PRO A 160 27.11 -8.41 4.82
N GLY A 161 28.35 -8.24 5.28
CA GLY A 161 28.78 -7.00 5.94
C GLY A 161 28.68 -5.76 5.05
N GLY A 162 28.36 -4.62 5.67
CA GLY A 162 28.31 -3.32 5.01
C GLY A 162 27.06 -3.10 4.14
N LEU A 163 25.95 -3.73 4.49
CA LEU A 163 24.61 -3.34 4.02
C LEU A 163 24.00 -2.31 4.99
N SER A 164 23.17 -1.41 4.47
CA SER A 164 22.39 -0.49 5.30
C SER A 164 21.31 -1.24 6.08
N TRP A 165 20.81 -0.64 7.17
CA TRP A 165 19.77 -1.25 7.98
C TRP A 165 18.48 -1.45 7.18
N GLU A 166 18.15 -0.51 6.30
CA GLU A 166 16.99 -0.54 5.42
C GLU A 166 17.06 -1.73 4.45
N ILE A 167 18.24 -2.01 3.88
CA ILE A 167 18.46 -3.18 3.02
C ILE A 167 18.29 -4.47 3.84
N VAL A 168 18.82 -4.53 5.07
CA VAL A 168 18.69 -5.71 5.94
C VAL A 168 17.22 -5.99 6.28
N GLN A 169 16.45 -4.96 6.62
CA GLN A 169 15.00 -5.09 6.85
C GLN A 169 14.26 -5.55 5.59
N ARG A 170 14.63 -4.99 4.43
CA ARG A 170 14.02 -5.39 3.16
C ARG A 170 14.35 -6.83 2.81
N LEU A 171 15.60 -7.27 3.02
CA LEU A 171 16.03 -8.65 2.81
C LEU A 171 15.25 -9.63 3.70
N ASP A 172 14.97 -9.28 4.95
CA ASP A 172 14.14 -10.10 5.83
C ASP A 172 12.70 -10.28 5.29
N SER A 173 12.10 -9.17 4.84
CA SER A 173 10.78 -9.19 4.18
C SER A 173 10.79 -10.04 2.90
N LEU A 174 11.85 -9.92 2.09
CA LEU A 174 12.01 -10.69 0.86
C LEU A 174 12.23 -12.18 1.14
N LYS A 175 12.93 -12.57 2.21
CA LYS A 175 13.07 -13.99 2.62
C LYS A 175 11.75 -14.61 3.05
N MET A 176 10.95 -13.86 3.83
CA MET A 176 9.60 -14.30 4.20
C MET A 176 8.75 -14.50 2.94
N LEU A 177 8.80 -13.54 2.02
CA LEU A 177 8.12 -13.64 0.73
C LEU A 177 8.63 -14.82 -0.09
N GLU A 178 9.94 -15.05 -0.14
CA GLU A 178 10.55 -16.20 -0.81
C GLU A 178 10.01 -17.52 -0.27
N THR A 179 9.93 -17.66 1.07
CA THR A 179 9.39 -18.87 1.71
C THR A 179 7.92 -19.09 1.35
N ASN A 180 7.12 -18.01 1.31
CA ASN A 180 5.71 -18.11 0.89
C ASN A 180 5.58 -18.51 -0.59
N LEU A 181 6.39 -17.93 -1.47
CA LEU A 181 6.39 -18.25 -2.91
C LEU A 181 6.95 -19.65 -3.21
N GLN A 182 7.85 -20.19 -2.38
CA GLN A 182 8.29 -21.59 -2.50
C GLN A 182 7.15 -22.57 -2.29
N ALA A 183 6.16 -22.24 -1.46
CA ALA A 183 4.96 -23.05 -1.31
C ALA A 183 4.01 -22.88 -2.51
N GLU A 184 3.85 -21.65 -3.00
CA GLU A 184 2.94 -21.36 -4.11
C GLU A 184 3.33 -20.08 -4.88
N ASP A 185 3.95 -20.24 -6.05
CA ASP A 185 4.35 -19.13 -6.95
C ASP A 185 3.46 -19.05 -8.19
N LYS A 186 2.22 -18.60 -8.04
CA LYS A 186 1.26 -18.51 -9.16
C LYS A 186 1.63 -17.47 -10.21
N ASP A 187 2.38 -16.47 -9.78
CA ASP A 187 2.69 -15.28 -10.56
C ASP A 187 4.14 -15.26 -11.04
N ASP A 188 4.87 -16.39 -10.97
CA ASP A 188 6.27 -16.52 -11.41
C ASP A 188 7.23 -15.49 -10.79
N ASN A 189 6.95 -15.04 -9.55
CA ASN A 189 7.67 -14.01 -8.84
C ASN A 189 8.85 -14.54 -8.02
N LEU A 190 8.92 -15.85 -7.74
CA LEU A 190 10.00 -16.45 -6.93
C LEU A 190 11.37 -16.16 -7.56
N SER A 191 11.45 -16.22 -8.89
CA SER A 191 12.68 -15.92 -9.63
C SER A 191 13.12 -14.46 -9.44
N ASN A 192 12.19 -13.51 -9.48
CA ASN A 192 12.45 -12.09 -9.25
C ASN A 192 12.89 -11.83 -7.81
N VAL A 193 12.17 -12.38 -6.82
CA VAL A 193 12.50 -12.21 -5.40
C VAL A 193 13.92 -12.72 -5.10
N LYS A 194 14.29 -13.90 -5.61
CA LYS A 194 15.66 -14.44 -5.48
C LYS A 194 16.70 -13.53 -6.13
N ALA A 195 16.41 -13.00 -7.32
CA ALA A 195 17.31 -12.10 -8.02
C ALA A 195 17.51 -10.78 -7.28
N ILE A 196 16.45 -10.21 -6.70
CA ILE A 196 16.50 -8.99 -5.88
C ILE A 196 17.31 -9.23 -4.61
N ILE A 197 17.08 -10.35 -3.90
CA ILE A 197 17.88 -10.75 -2.73
C ILE A 197 19.37 -10.83 -3.11
N ALA A 198 19.68 -11.48 -4.23
CA ALA A 198 21.06 -11.59 -4.71
C ALA A 198 21.66 -10.23 -5.09
N ALA A 199 20.88 -9.33 -5.68
CA ALA A 199 21.32 -7.99 -6.07
C ALA A 199 21.65 -7.12 -4.84
N TYR A 200 20.83 -7.15 -3.79
CA TYR A 200 21.12 -6.47 -2.52
C TYR A 200 22.36 -7.05 -1.85
N ARG A 201 22.43 -8.38 -1.70
CA ARG A 201 23.57 -9.06 -1.06
C ARG A 201 24.90 -8.81 -1.78
N SER A 202 24.86 -8.70 -3.11
CA SER A 202 26.02 -8.36 -3.93
C SER A 202 26.28 -6.86 -4.06
N LYS A 203 25.47 -6.01 -3.41
CA LYS A 203 25.55 -4.54 -3.46
C LYS A 203 25.43 -3.97 -4.89
N LYS A 204 24.84 -4.74 -5.81
CA LYS A 204 24.48 -4.28 -7.16
C LYS A 204 23.18 -3.47 -7.17
N LEU A 205 22.38 -3.66 -6.13
CA LEU A 205 21.18 -2.90 -5.85
C LEU A 205 21.36 -2.21 -4.50
N ASP A 206 20.99 -0.93 -4.44
CA ASP A 206 20.98 -0.14 -3.22
C ASP A 206 19.54 0.27 -2.90
N TRP A 207 19.29 0.69 -1.65
CA TRP A 207 18.01 1.21 -1.20
C TRP A 207 18.11 2.71 -0.93
N ASP A 208 17.87 3.52 -1.96
CA ASP A 208 17.91 4.97 -1.85
C ASP A 208 16.53 5.61 -1.56
N GLY A 209 15.46 4.82 -1.59
CA GLY A 209 14.07 5.28 -1.46
C GLY A 209 13.59 6.22 -2.59
N LYS A 210 14.39 6.35 -3.66
CA LYS A 210 14.21 7.32 -4.76
C LYS A 210 14.30 6.69 -6.15
N SER A 211 14.57 5.40 -6.21
CA SER A 211 14.68 4.65 -7.46
C SER A 211 13.79 3.42 -7.44
N VAL A 212 13.31 3.04 -8.62
CA VAL A 212 12.73 1.73 -8.89
C VAL A 212 13.68 0.88 -9.68
N THR A 213 13.54 -0.42 -9.49
CA THR A 213 14.04 -1.42 -10.42
C THR A 213 12.90 -2.29 -10.90
N TYR A 214 12.94 -2.60 -12.20
CA TYR A 214 11.96 -3.44 -12.87
C TYR A 214 12.57 -4.81 -13.11
N TRP A 215 11.87 -5.86 -12.71
CA TRP A 215 12.37 -7.22 -12.76
C TRP A 215 11.41 -8.12 -13.52
N SER A 216 11.96 -9.03 -14.31
CA SER A 216 11.18 -10.13 -14.86
C SER A 216 12.00 -11.37 -15.09
N LYS A 217 11.39 -12.53 -14.81
CA LYS A 217 12.00 -13.85 -14.96
C LYS A 217 13.38 -13.96 -14.28
N GLY A 218 13.53 -13.32 -13.12
CA GLY A 218 14.77 -13.30 -12.35
C GLY A 218 15.86 -12.40 -12.91
N GLY A 219 15.56 -11.55 -13.90
CA GLY A 219 16.48 -10.57 -14.45
C GLY A 219 16.07 -9.14 -14.12
N LEU A 220 17.05 -8.27 -13.85
CA LEU A 220 16.85 -6.83 -13.85
C LEU A 220 16.61 -6.37 -15.29
N ILE A 221 15.40 -5.90 -15.59
CA ILE A 221 15.03 -5.36 -16.89
C ILE A 221 15.57 -3.94 -17.04
N ASN A 222 15.34 -3.10 -16.02
CA ASN A 222 15.68 -1.68 -16.06
C ASN A 222 15.80 -1.08 -14.65
N GLY A 223 16.49 0.06 -14.54
CA GLY A 223 16.80 0.73 -13.27
C GLY A 223 18.16 0.34 -12.67
N PRO A 224 18.54 0.88 -11.51
CA PRO A 224 17.78 1.80 -10.65
C PRO A 224 17.58 3.18 -11.28
N LYS A 225 16.35 3.71 -11.23
CA LYS A 225 16.03 5.05 -11.76
C LYS A 225 14.71 5.63 -11.23
N LYS A 226 14.41 6.89 -11.55
CA LYS A 226 13.12 7.50 -11.19
C LYS A 226 11.96 6.73 -11.86
N LEU A 227 10.86 6.44 -11.15
CA LEU A 227 9.67 5.85 -11.79
C LEU A 227 9.12 6.82 -12.82
N ASP A 228 8.98 6.31 -14.03
CA ASP A 228 8.20 6.92 -15.08
C ASP A 228 6.98 6.03 -15.33
N MET A 229 5.78 6.61 -15.27
CA MET A 229 4.56 5.83 -15.41
C MET A 229 4.36 5.30 -16.84
N LYS A 230 4.78 6.06 -17.86
CA LYS A 230 4.66 5.59 -19.25
C LYS A 230 5.52 4.36 -19.47
N GLU A 231 6.72 4.37 -18.91
CA GLU A 231 7.62 3.25 -18.94
C GLU A 231 7.13 2.07 -18.10
N LEU A 232 6.64 2.29 -16.89
CA LEU A 232 6.02 1.24 -16.09
C LEU A 232 4.95 0.51 -16.90
N TYR A 233 4.05 1.26 -17.55
CA TYR A 233 3.02 0.68 -18.41
C TYR A 233 3.60 -0.07 -19.61
N ALA A 234 4.56 0.54 -20.32
CA ALA A 234 5.21 -0.09 -21.47
C ALA A 234 5.91 -1.41 -21.11
N LEU A 235 6.67 -1.42 -20.01
CA LEU A 235 7.35 -2.60 -19.50
C LEU A 235 6.35 -3.65 -19.01
N SER A 236 5.29 -3.25 -18.29
CA SER A 236 4.26 -4.20 -17.85
C SER A 236 3.53 -4.86 -19.02
N GLY A 237 3.27 -4.13 -20.11
CA GLY A 237 2.66 -4.68 -21.32
C GLY A 237 3.62 -5.61 -22.10
N GLN A 238 4.92 -5.30 -22.11
CA GLN A 238 5.94 -6.10 -22.79
C GLN A 238 6.24 -7.41 -22.06
N TYR A 239 6.38 -7.37 -20.73
CA TYR A 239 6.79 -8.52 -19.92
C TYR A 239 5.61 -9.32 -19.35
N GLY A 240 4.39 -8.78 -19.47
CA GLY A 240 3.15 -9.46 -19.13
C GLY A 240 2.77 -9.32 -17.65
N PRO A 241 1.57 -9.84 -17.27
CA PRO A 241 1.07 -9.82 -15.89
C PRO A 241 1.91 -10.63 -14.91
N LYS A 242 2.54 -11.71 -15.40
CA LYS A 242 3.25 -12.71 -14.61
C LYS A 242 4.72 -12.38 -14.56
N GLY A 243 5.27 -12.47 -13.37
CA GLY A 243 6.69 -12.33 -13.13
C GLY A 243 7.20 -10.96 -13.54
N PHE A 244 6.36 -9.92 -13.55
CA PHE A 244 6.79 -8.54 -13.66
C PHE A 244 6.71 -7.91 -12.26
N TRP A 245 7.86 -7.47 -11.76
CA TRP A 245 7.99 -6.92 -10.41
C TRP A 245 8.58 -5.52 -10.46
N VAL A 246 8.05 -4.63 -9.63
CA VAL A 246 8.59 -3.29 -9.43
C VAL A 246 9.03 -3.18 -7.98
N GLU A 247 10.33 -3.04 -7.77
CA GLU A 247 10.91 -2.83 -6.45
C GLU A 247 10.98 -1.32 -6.17
N GLY A 248 10.51 -0.89 -5.00
CA GLY A 248 10.63 0.50 -4.52
C GLY A 248 9.35 1.36 -4.47
N ILE A 249 8.14 0.78 -4.53
CA ILE A 249 6.85 1.49 -4.41
C ILE A 249 6.28 1.36 -2.98
N TRP A 250 5.63 2.42 -2.46
CA TRP A 250 5.07 2.47 -1.09
C TRP A 250 3.64 3.00 -1.06
N ILE A 251 2.88 2.68 0.00
CA ILE A 251 1.64 3.41 0.33
C ILE A 251 1.94 4.37 1.47
N ALA A 252 1.51 5.62 1.31
CA ALA A 252 1.63 6.63 2.35
C ALA A 252 0.30 6.90 3.02
N LEU A 253 0.35 7.09 4.33
CA LEU A 253 -0.78 7.45 5.17
C LEU A 253 -0.47 8.72 5.95
N ARG A 254 -1.52 9.50 6.22
CA ARG A 254 -1.46 10.67 7.13
C ARG A 254 -2.79 10.90 7.83
N ASN A 255 -2.75 11.76 8.84
CA ASN A 255 -3.93 12.17 9.60
C ASN A 255 -4.78 13.18 8.80
N PRO A 256 -6.06 12.89 8.49
CA PRO A 256 -6.94 13.85 7.82
C PRO A 256 -7.19 15.12 8.66
N THR A 257 -7.15 15.04 10.00
CA THR A 257 -7.39 16.19 10.90
C THR A 257 -6.41 17.34 10.65
N THR A 258 -5.21 17.03 10.17
CA THR A 258 -4.15 18.01 9.93
C THR A 258 -3.89 18.22 8.43
N GLN A 259 -4.88 17.96 7.58
CA GLN A 259 -4.73 18.08 6.12
C GLN A 259 -4.17 19.43 5.68
N ALA A 260 -4.60 20.53 6.30
CA ALA A 260 -4.17 21.89 5.95
C ALA A 260 -2.69 22.16 6.26
N THR A 261 -2.10 21.43 7.21
CA THR A 261 -0.71 21.57 7.66
C THR A 261 0.16 20.36 7.34
N SER A 262 -0.41 19.36 6.65
CA SER A 262 0.25 18.09 6.36
C SER A 262 1.42 18.29 5.40
N THR A 263 2.57 17.74 5.78
CA THR A 263 3.78 17.69 4.95
C THR A 263 4.26 16.26 4.77
N MET A 264 5.29 16.06 3.95
CA MET A 264 5.97 14.77 3.88
C MET A 264 6.61 14.36 5.21
N ALA A 265 6.97 15.30 6.08
CA ALA A 265 7.50 14.99 7.41
C ALA A 265 6.43 14.46 8.38
N THR A 266 5.15 14.79 8.15
CA THR A 266 4.00 14.32 8.94
C THR A 266 3.25 13.19 8.23
N THR A 267 3.90 12.54 7.27
CA THR A 267 3.36 11.47 6.42
C THR A 267 4.17 10.21 6.65
N MET A 268 3.50 9.09 6.91
CA MET A 268 4.16 7.79 7.06
C MET A 268 4.05 6.98 5.78
N THR A 269 5.14 6.34 5.36
CA THR A 269 5.15 5.36 4.28
C THR A 269 5.25 3.96 4.83
N PHE A 270 4.43 3.06 4.31
CA PHE A 270 4.36 1.68 4.75
C PHE A 270 4.36 0.72 3.56
N ASP A 271 4.92 -0.46 3.79
CA ASP A 271 4.67 -1.64 2.98
C ASP A 271 3.29 -2.20 3.32
N PHE A 272 2.50 -2.42 2.28
CA PHE A 272 1.18 -3.03 2.36
C PHE A 272 1.11 -4.26 1.46
N LEU A 273 0.43 -5.28 1.94
CA LEU A 273 -0.03 -6.39 1.12
C LEU A 273 -1.34 -6.01 0.43
N GLU A 274 -1.45 -6.30 -0.86
CA GLU A 274 -2.66 -6.05 -1.63
C GLU A 274 -3.77 -7.08 -1.29
N ASP A 275 -4.53 -6.74 -0.25
CA ASP A 275 -5.67 -7.44 0.36
C ASP A 275 -6.98 -7.46 -0.44
N THR A 276 -7.10 -8.27 -1.49
CA THR A 276 -8.32 -8.32 -2.33
C THR A 276 -9.60 -8.79 -1.62
N GLY A 277 -9.47 -9.60 -0.58
CA GLY A 277 -10.57 -10.14 0.21
C GLY A 277 -10.95 -9.24 1.39
N SER A 278 -10.12 -8.24 1.71
CA SER A 278 -10.39 -7.31 2.80
C SER A 278 -11.26 -6.14 2.33
N SER A 279 -12.44 -6.00 2.92
CA SER A 279 -13.38 -4.89 2.63
C SER A 279 -12.91 -3.52 3.14
N SER A 280 -11.79 -3.45 3.86
CA SER A 280 -11.22 -2.19 4.38
C SER A 280 -9.71 -2.29 4.50
N MET A 281 -9.03 -1.14 4.46
CA MET A 281 -7.61 -1.09 4.81
C MET A 281 -7.40 -1.61 6.24
N ARG A 282 -6.28 -2.29 6.50
CA ARG A 282 -5.86 -2.69 7.86
C ARG A 282 -4.50 -2.12 8.19
N VAL A 283 -4.41 -1.47 9.35
CA VAL A 283 -3.16 -1.02 9.98
C VAL A 283 -3.12 -1.49 11.43
N PHE A 284 -1.99 -1.26 12.12
CA PHE A 284 -1.81 -1.62 13.52
C PHE A 284 -2.00 -0.41 14.45
N ALA A 285 -2.34 -0.65 15.72
CA ALA A 285 -2.51 0.39 16.72
C ALA A 285 -1.25 1.26 16.88
N ASP A 286 -0.07 0.65 16.80
CA ASP A 286 1.21 1.37 16.79
C ASP A 286 1.39 2.26 15.55
N ASP A 287 0.82 1.89 14.39
CA ASP A 287 0.83 2.76 13.22
C ASP A 287 -0.03 4.02 13.46
N ILE A 288 -1.18 3.86 14.12
CA ILE A 288 -2.04 4.99 14.48
C ILE A 288 -1.33 5.92 15.48
N ALA A 289 -0.75 5.36 16.54
CA ALA A 289 -0.01 6.15 17.53
C ALA A 289 1.10 6.99 16.85
N LYS A 290 1.87 6.39 15.93
CA LYS A 290 2.89 7.13 15.18
C LYS A 290 2.33 8.22 14.28
N ILE A 291 1.22 7.96 13.59
CA ILE A 291 0.53 8.97 12.76
C ILE A 291 0.03 10.12 13.64
N GLU A 292 -0.52 9.82 14.82
CA GLU A 292 -0.99 10.83 15.77
C GLU A 292 0.17 11.67 16.31
N THR A 293 1.25 11.03 16.76
CA THR A 293 2.47 11.70 17.24
C THR A 293 3.06 12.61 16.16
N LEU A 294 3.19 12.11 14.92
CA LEU A 294 3.75 12.90 13.80
C LEU A 294 2.84 14.05 13.38
N SER A 295 1.53 13.88 13.46
CA SER A 295 0.57 14.93 13.09
C SER A 295 0.32 15.92 14.23
N GLY A 296 0.62 15.57 15.48
CA GLY A 296 0.26 16.36 16.66
C GLY A 296 -1.24 16.41 16.92
N ALA A 297 -2.02 15.49 16.35
CA ALA A 297 -3.47 15.46 16.48
C ALA A 297 -3.98 14.02 16.52
N PRO A 298 -5.10 13.75 17.22
CA PRO A 298 -5.74 12.44 17.17
C PRO A 298 -6.29 12.14 15.77
N VAL A 299 -6.23 10.86 15.38
CA VAL A 299 -6.85 10.37 14.13
C VAL A 299 -8.36 10.26 14.36
N PRO A 300 -9.21 10.65 13.38
CA PRO A 300 -10.66 10.53 13.54
C PRO A 300 -11.11 9.08 13.70
N VAL A 301 -11.68 8.77 14.86
CA VAL A 301 -12.25 7.46 15.18
C VAL A 301 -13.71 7.43 14.72
N LEU A 302 -14.06 6.49 13.85
CA LEU A 302 -15.44 6.27 13.41
C LEU A 302 -16.23 5.40 14.39
N GLY A 303 -15.55 4.52 15.12
CA GLY A 303 -16.15 3.63 16.12
C GLY A 303 -15.50 2.25 16.13
N GLN A 304 -16.27 1.25 16.55
CA GLN A 304 -15.87 -0.15 16.48
C GLN A 304 -16.78 -0.89 15.49
N ALA A 305 -16.21 -1.85 14.75
CA ALA A 305 -16.94 -2.67 13.80
C ALA A 305 -16.60 -4.14 14.01
N LEU A 306 -17.63 -4.99 13.95
CA LEU A 306 -17.45 -6.44 13.90
C LEU A 306 -17.00 -6.82 12.49
N LYS A 307 -15.79 -7.37 12.36
CA LYS A 307 -15.23 -7.81 11.08
C LYS A 307 -15.13 -9.33 11.07
N GLN A 308 -15.60 -9.94 9.98
CA GLN A 308 -15.38 -11.34 9.71
C GLN A 308 -13.96 -11.52 9.18
N THR A 309 -13.18 -12.37 9.84
CA THR A 309 -11.84 -12.79 9.39
C THR A 309 -11.82 -14.30 9.16
N ALA A 310 -10.71 -14.81 8.62
CA ALA A 310 -10.48 -16.25 8.50
C ALA A 310 -10.50 -16.97 9.86
N SER A 311 -10.16 -16.26 10.94
CA SER A 311 -10.14 -16.79 12.32
C SER A 311 -11.46 -16.55 13.08
N GLY A 312 -12.50 -16.07 12.40
CA GLY A 312 -13.79 -15.75 13.02
C GLY A 312 -14.08 -14.25 13.11
N GLN A 313 -15.09 -13.90 13.89
CA GLN A 313 -15.50 -12.51 14.06
C GLN A 313 -14.63 -11.82 15.12
N VAL A 314 -14.12 -10.65 14.78
CA VAL A 314 -13.31 -9.82 15.68
C VAL A 314 -13.87 -8.40 15.70
N MET A 315 -13.96 -7.83 16.89
CA MET A 315 -14.27 -6.41 17.05
C MET A 315 -12.99 -5.61 16.81
N VAL A 316 -13.02 -4.69 15.85
CA VAL A 316 -11.88 -3.82 15.53
C VAL A 316 -12.29 -2.36 15.60
N GLN A 317 -11.38 -1.52 16.08
CA GLN A 317 -11.54 -0.08 15.96
C GLN A 317 -11.43 0.31 14.49
N THR A 318 -12.25 1.28 14.09
CA THR A 318 -12.27 1.84 12.74
C THR A 318 -11.96 3.32 12.82
N VAL A 319 -11.03 3.76 11.98
CA VAL A 319 -10.59 5.16 11.88
C VAL A 319 -10.65 5.65 10.42
N VAL A 320 -10.50 6.95 10.22
CA VAL A 320 -10.27 7.55 8.89
C VAL A 320 -8.81 7.94 8.74
N LEU A 321 -8.17 7.48 7.68
CA LEU A 321 -6.83 7.92 7.28
C LEU A 321 -6.85 8.48 5.87
N GLN A 322 -5.97 9.43 5.57
CA GLN A 322 -5.69 9.83 4.20
C GLN A 322 -4.61 8.93 3.62
N ALA A 323 -4.86 8.25 2.51
CA ALA A 323 -3.82 7.51 1.79
C ALA A 323 -3.50 8.10 0.42
N ASN A 324 -2.28 7.80 -0.01
CA ASN A 324 -1.79 8.01 -1.36
C ASN A 324 -0.77 6.90 -1.68
N ILE A 325 -0.52 6.65 -2.96
CA ILE A 325 0.60 5.80 -3.36
C ILE A 325 1.81 6.72 -3.48
N ILE A 326 2.90 6.42 -2.77
CA ILE A 326 4.12 7.21 -2.85
C ILE A 326 5.17 6.49 -3.67
N HIS A 327 5.78 7.29 -4.54
CA HIS A 327 6.90 6.89 -5.33
C HIS A 327 7.92 8.02 -5.43
N ASN A 328 9.19 7.75 -5.07
CA ASN A 328 10.27 8.75 -5.08
C ASN A 328 9.99 10.01 -4.26
N GLY A 329 9.33 9.84 -3.11
CA GLY A 329 8.88 10.96 -2.28
C GLY A 329 7.78 11.82 -2.93
N GLN A 330 7.23 11.39 -4.07
CA GLN A 330 6.12 12.05 -4.75
C GLN A 330 4.85 11.21 -4.62
N HIS A 331 3.71 11.90 -4.56
CA HIS A 331 2.41 11.27 -4.60
C HIS A 331 2.05 10.86 -6.03
N LEU A 332 1.60 9.61 -6.21
CA LEU A 332 1.14 9.11 -7.49
C LEU A 332 -0.24 9.66 -7.83
N LEU A 333 -1.10 9.81 -6.81
CA LEU A 333 -2.43 10.39 -6.98
C LEU A 333 -2.36 11.91 -6.73
N PRO A 334 -3.06 12.73 -7.55
CA PRO A 334 -3.05 14.18 -7.42
C PRO A 334 -3.78 14.69 -6.17
N TYR A 335 -4.51 13.82 -5.48
CA TYR A 335 -5.21 14.11 -4.24
C TYR A 335 -5.06 12.94 -3.27
N TRP A 336 -5.20 13.27 -1.99
CA TRP A 336 -5.26 12.28 -0.91
C TRP A 336 -6.67 11.74 -0.80
N VAL A 337 -6.79 10.47 -0.42
CA VAL A 337 -8.08 9.78 -0.35
C VAL A 337 -8.36 9.37 1.08
N ASP A 338 -9.48 9.86 1.62
CA ASP A 338 -9.97 9.46 2.93
C ASP A 338 -10.47 8.02 2.86
N ILE A 339 -9.90 7.16 3.70
CA ILE A 339 -10.13 5.72 3.70
C ILE A 339 -10.50 5.28 5.10
N GLN A 340 -11.56 4.50 5.16
CA GLN A 340 -11.93 3.76 6.35
C GLN A 340 -10.93 2.63 6.59
N THR A 341 -10.24 2.71 7.73
CA THR A 341 -9.15 1.80 8.08
C THR A 341 -9.49 1.07 9.37
N SER A 342 -9.38 -0.25 9.35
CA SER A 342 -9.48 -1.10 10.54
C SER A 342 -8.15 -1.12 11.27
N VAL A 343 -8.18 -0.94 12.59
CA VAL A 343 -7.01 -0.93 13.46
C VAL A 343 -6.94 -2.26 14.20
N SER A 344 -5.91 -3.04 13.91
CA SER A 344 -5.56 -4.25 14.64
C SER A 344 -4.70 -3.90 15.85
N SER A 345 -4.92 -4.59 16.97
CA SER A 345 -4.11 -4.40 18.18
C SER A 345 -2.63 -4.73 17.93
N GLY A 346 -1.74 -4.06 18.68
CA GLY A 346 -0.30 -4.34 18.67
C GLY A 346 0.49 -3.62 17.58
N THR A 347 1.60 -4.23 17.18
CA THR A 347 2.57 -3.75 16.19
C THR A 347 2.61 -4.70 14.98
N LYS A 348 3.06 -4.21 13.82
CA LYS A 348 3.32 -5.10 12.67
C LYS A 348 4.36 -6.15 13.10
N GLY A 349 3.99 -7.41 13.03
CA GLY A 349 4.83 -8.54 13.41
C GLY A 349 4.54 -9.78 12.56
N PRO A 350 5.06 -10.95 12.96
CA PRO A 350 4.87 -12.20 12.21
C PRO A 350 3.41 -12.61 12.06
N GLN A 351 2.53 -12.07 12.93
CA GLN A 351 1.12 -12.42 13.00
C GLN A 351 0.24 -11.73 11.94
N GLY A 352 0.78 -10.83 11.12
CA GLY A 352 0.03 -10.30 9.99
C GLY A 352 0.65 -9.10 9.29
N ASP A 353 0.22 -8.90 8.05
CA ASP A 353 0.58 -7.75 7.23
C ASP A 353 -0.44 -6.61 7.33
N ARG A 354 0.02 -5.41 6.99
CA ARG A 354 -0.88 -4.30 6.66
C ARG A 354 -1.58 -4.62 5.36
N LEU A 355 -2.90 -4.41 5.30
CA LEU A 355 -3.70 -4.74 4.13
C LEU A 355 -4.16 -3.45 3.47
N SER A 356 -3.91 -3.29 2.18
CA SER A 356 -4.33 -2.09 1.44
C SER A 356 -5.85 -1.94 1.49
N GLY A 357 -6.60 -3.03 1.37
CA GLY A 357 -8.06 -3.05 1.30
C GLY A 357 -8.60 -2.59 -0.06
N VAL A 358 -9.89 -2.29 -0.14
CA VAL A 358 -10.56 -2.01 -1.43
C VAL A 358 -10.42 -0.58 -1.97
N TRP A 359 -9.74 0.33 -1.28
CA TRP A 359 -9.76 1.75 -1.69
C TRP A 359 -9.10 1.99 -3.06
N ILE A 360 -8.06 1.22 -3.40
CA ILE A 360 -7.40 1.32 -4.71
C ILE A 360 -8.41 1.01 -5.84
N TYR A 361 -9.37 0.12 -5.58
CA TYR A 361 -10.44 -0.26 -6.53
C TYR A 361 -11.49 0.82 -6.74
N HIS A 362 -11.61 1.75 -5.80
CA HIS A 362 -12.50 2.90 -5.92
C HIS A 362 -11.86 4.06 -6.69
N LEU A 363 -10.54 4.02 -6.87
CA LEU A 363 -9.78 5.10 -7.51
C LEU A 363 -9.26 4.71 -8.89
N LEU A 364 -8.87 3.46 -9.05
CA LEU A 364 -8.30 2.93 -10.27
C LEU A 364 -9.27 1.88 -10.81
N PHE A 365 -9.38 1.81 -12.13
CA PHE A 365 -9.93 0.63 -12.76
C PHE A 365 -9.05 -0.55 -12.38
N VAL A 366 -9.69 -1.60 -11.90
CA VAL A 366 -9.02 -2.86 -11.56
C VAL A 366 -9.62 -3.95 -12.41
N LEU A 367 -8.78 -4.58 -13.21
CA LEU A 367 -9.18 -5.69 -14.07
C LEU A 367 -8.44 -6.94 -13.60
N SER A 368 -9.19 -8.02 -13.43
CA SER A 368 -8.67 -9.38 -13.27
C SER A 368 -9.01 -10.17 -14.52
N MET A 369 -8.07 -10.97 -15.01
CA MET A 369 -8.25 -11.76 -16.23
C MET A 369 -8.36 -13.26 -15.92
N PRO A 370 -9.15 -14.02 -16.69
CA PRO A 370 -9.21 -15.48 -16.59
C PRO A 370 -8.00 -16.09 -17.31
N ASP A 371 -6.80 -15.82 -16.80
CA ASP A 371 -5.52 -16.28 -17.36
C ASP A 371 -4.71 -17.14 -16.37
N GLY A 372 -5.35 -17.48 -15.25
CA GLY A 372 -4.77 -18.31 -14.18
C GLY A 372 -3.62 -17.64 -13.42
N THR A 373 -3.34 -16.35 -13.66
CA THR A 373 -2.31 -15.58 -12.97
C THR A 373 -2.77 -15.22 -11.56
N ARG A 374 -4.03 -14.76 -11.44
CA ARG A 374 -4.55 -14.02 -10.27
C ARG A 374 -3.97 -12.62 -10.13
N ALA A 375 -3.19 -12.17 -11.10
CA ALA A 375 -2.72 -10.81 -11.18
C ALA A 375 -3.90 -9.84 -11.32
N LYS A 376 -3.72 -8.66 -10.71
CA LYS A 376 -4.63 -7.54 -10.85
C LYS A 376 -3.93 -6.43 -11.61
N HIS A 377 -4.62 -5.91 -12.59
CA HIS A 377 -4.17 -4.78 -13.37
C HIS A 377 -4.84 -3.53 -12.86
N PHE A 378 -4.07 -2.48 -12.62
CA PHE A 378 -4.56 -1.19 -12.16
C PHE A 378 -4.32 -0.12 -13.22
N GLY A 379 -5.29 0.74 -13.46
CA GLY A 379 -5.14 1.85 -14.40
C GLY A 379 -6.19 2.93 -14.20
N THR A 380 -5.95 4.10 -14.76
CA THR A 380 -6.90 5.23 -14.68
C THR A 380 -7.86 5.28 -15.86
N ASP A 381 -7.66 4.45 -16.89
CA ASP A 381 -8.50 4.38 -18.10
C ASP A 381 -8.73 2.92 -18.52
N ILE A 382 -10.00 2.51 -18.56
CA ILE A 382 -10.39 1.14 -18.91
C ILE A 382 -10.05 0.76 -20.36
N ARG A 383 -10.05 1.71 -21.31
CA ARG A 383 -9.73 1.43 -22.72
C ARG A 383 -8.24 1.15 -22.88
N GLU A 384 -7.40 1.92 -22.20
CA GLU A 384 -5.96 1.69 -22.16
C GLU A 384 -5.67 0.34 -21.51
N MET A 385 -6.28 0.05 -20.36
CA MET A 385 -6.10 -1.24 -19.72
C MET A 385 -6.52 -2.38 -20.66
N VAL A 386 -7.73 -2.35 -21.22
CA VAL A 386 -8.19 -3.39 -22.16
C VAL A 386 -7.27 -3.54 -23.38
N SER A 387 -6.63 -2.45 -23.83
CA SER A 387 -5.69 -2.48 -24.96
C SER A 387 -4.32 -3.09 -24.60
N ASN A 388 -3.92 -2.99 -23.32
CA ASN A 388 -2.64 -3.49 -22.80
C ASN A 388 -2.77 -4.81 -22.04
N LEU A 389 -3.99 -5.26 -21.77
CA LEU A 389 -4.24 -6.51 -21.07
C LEU A 389 -3.77 -7.69 -21.92
N PRO A 390 -3.19 -8.73 -21.28
CA PRO A 390 -2.89 -9.98 -21.96
C PRO A 390 -4.19 -10.60 -22.53
N ILE A 391 -4.06 -11.33 -23.64
CA ILE A 391 -5.19 -12.08 -24.20
C ILE A 391 -5.65 -13.10 -23.15
N PRO A 392 -6.93 -13.11 -22.75
CA PRO A 392 -7.41 -14.02 -21.72
C PRO A 392 -7.20 -15.49 -22.12
N ASP A 393 -6.57 -16.27 -21.24
CA ASP A 393 -6.32 -17.69 -21.43
C ASP A 393 -7.42 -18.54 -20.78
N TYR A 394 -8.59 -18.55 -21.44
CA TYR A 394 -9.76 -19.29 -20.98
C TYR A 394 -9.53 -20.80 -20.79
N LYS A 395 -8.49 -21.38 -21.43
CA LYS A 395 -8.17 -22.81 -21.28
C LYS A 395 -7.54 -23.12 -19.93
N ASN A 396 -6.74 -22.20 -19.42
CA ASN A 396 -6.05 -22.34 -18.12
C ASN A 396 -6.75 -21.56 -16.99
N ALA A 397 -7.83 -20.85 -17.30
CA ALA A 397 -8.69 -20.23 -16.31
C ALA A 397 -9.22 -21.29 -15.34
N ARG A 398 -8.90 -21.16 -14.05
CA ARG A 398 -9.48 -22.00 -12.99
C ARG A 398 -10.81 -21.38 -12.57
N PRO A 399 -11.97 -22.00 -12.91
CA PRO A 399 -13.24 -21.48 -12.43
C PRO A 399 -13.28 -21.53 -10.90
N PRO A 400 -14.04 -20.64 -10.25
CA PRO A 400 -14.28 -20.78 -8.82
C PRO A 400 -14.86 -22.17 -8.53
N PRO A 401 -14.43 -22.84 -7.45
CA PRO A 401 -15.01 -24.12 -7.08
C PRO A 401 -16.53 -23.96 -6.96
N PHE A 402 -17.29 -24.85 -7.60
CA PHE A 402 -18.74 -24.90 -7.40
C PHE A 402 -18.97 -25.28 -5.92
N ILE A 403 -19.51 -24.33 -5.15
CA ILE A 403 -19.89 -24.52 -3.74
C ILE A 403 -21.26 -25.18 -3.67
#